data_AF-A0A842R6Z6-F1
#
_entry.id   AF-A0A842R6Z6-F1
#
_cell.length_a   1.000
_cell.length_b   1.000
_cell.length_c   1.000
_cell.angle_alpha   90.00
_cell.angle_beta   90.00
_cell.angle_gamma   90.00
#
_symmetry.space_group_name_H-M   'P 1'
#
loop_
_entity.id
_entity.type
_entity.pdbx_description
1 polymer ?
#
loop_
_entity_poly.entity_id
_entity_poly.type
_entity_poly.pdbx_seq_one_letter_code
_entity_poly.pdbx_strand_id
1 'polypeptide(L)'
;AFCASYRVLEGIEKAGFKEAIRSIGKFPLIEKRSMSSSDNDQLVEQYKEYSRISDGSVLLGVCGGRNSEGQDFPGDEMNAVMICGIPYASPTNRLKKKIDYYDSIIEGNSSSGRILAYIIPAIMRANQACGRPIRTLQDHAAIILADYRFKSRRIAKLLSSWILKNIVAIRDKRGLLQASIRNFYQTR
;
A
#
# COMPACT_ATOMS: atom_id res chain seq x y z
N ALA A 1 -0.13 0.31 -6.76
CA ALA A 1 -0.29 1.29 -5.67
C ALA A 1 -1.56 0.99 -4.89
N PHE A 2 -1.48 0.91 -3.56
CA PHE A 2 -2.61 0.65 -2.68
C PHE A 2 -2.91 1.89 -1.82
N CYS A 3 -4.10 2.42 -1.97
CA CYS A 3 -4.58 3.60 -1.27
C CYS A 3 -5.17 3.25 0.10
N ALA A 4 -5.07 4.18 1.04
CA ALA A 4 -5.65 4.04 2.38
C ALA A 4 -7.19 3.84 2.38
N SER A 5 -7.88 4.35 1.35
CA SER A 5 -9.33 4.23 1.19
C SER A 5 -9.75 4.52 -0.25
N TYR A 6 -10.98 4.14 -0.61
CA TYR A 6 -11.58 4.51 -1.91
C TYR A 6 -11.65 6.03 -2.12
N ARG A 7 -11.85 6.82 -1.06
CA ARG A 7 -11.83 8.29 -1.17
C ARG A 7 -10.48 8.83 -1.66
N VAL A 8 -9.38 8.23 -1.20
CA VAL A 8 -8.02 8.60 -1.65
C VAL A 8 -7.80 8.12 -3.08
N LEU A 9 -8.23 6.90 -3.41
CA LEU A 9 -8.16 6.34 -4.76
C LEU A 9 -8.91 7.22 -5.77
N GLU A 10 -10.17 7.57 -5.49
CA GLU A 10 -10.99 8.43 -6.34
C GLU A 10 -10.38 9.84 -6.47
N GLY A 11 -9.76 10.34 -5.39
CA GLY A 11 -9.04 11.62 -5.42
C GLY A 11 -7.83 11.59 -6.36
N ILE A 12 -7.04 10.50 -6.33
CA ILE A 12 -5.91 10.28 -7.22
C ILE A 12 -6.40 10.08 -8.67
N GLU A 13 -7.46 9.31 -8.88
CA GLU A 13 -8.07 9.13 -10.20
C GLU A 13 -8.49 10.48 -10.82
N LYS A 14 -9.21 11.31 -10.05
CA LYS A 14 -9.65 12.65 -10.47
C LYS A 14 -8.50 13.63 -10.71
N ALA A 15 -7.34 13.42 -10.07
CA ALA A 15 -6.15 14.25 -10.26
C ALA A 15 -5.39 13.96 -11.57
N GLY A 16 -5.93 13.12 -12.46
CA GLY A 16 -5.34 12.82 -13.76
C GLY A 16 -4.44 11.60 -13.77
N PHE A 17 -4.70 10.61 -12.91
CA PHE A 17 -3.90 9.39 -12.82
C PHE A 17 -3.82 8.65 -14.17
N LYS A 18 -4.95 8.51 -14.88
CA LYS A 18 -4.98 7.74 -16.14
C LYS A 18 -4.12 8.39 -17.21
N GLU A 19 -4.23 9.70 -17.34
CA GLU A 19 -3.46 10.53 -18.27
C GLU A 19 -1.97 10.47 -17.94
N ALA A 20 -1.62 10.59 -16.65
CA ALA A 20 -0.24 10.50 -16.20
C ALA A 20 0.39 9.13 -16.52
N ILE A 21 -0.32 8.03 -16.25
CA ILE A 21 0.18 6.68 -16.51
C ILE A 21 0.27 6.38 -18.02
N ARG A 22 -0.71 6.81 -18.82
CA ARG A 22 -0.63 6.68 -20.28
C ARG A 22 0.49 7.51 -20.90
N SER A 23 0.78 8.69 -20.33
CA SER A 23 1.85 9.57 -20.84
C SER A 23 3.25 8.95 -20.75
N ILE A 24 3.42 7.95 -19.87
CA ILE A 24 4.67 7.18 -19.70
C ILE A 24 4.62 5.79 -20.33
N GLY A 25 3.66 5.54 -21.24
CA GLY A 25 3.55 4.26 -21.98
C GLY A 25 2.94 3.10 -21.21
N LYS A 26 2.48 3.32 -19.96
CA LYS A 26 1.92 2.26 -19.12
C LYS A 26 0.40 2.21 -19.17
N PHE A 27 -0.16 1.05 -18.85
CA PHE A 27 -1.62 0.87 -18.79
C PHE A 27 -2.18 1.12 -17.38
N PRO A 28 -3.13 2.06 -17.19
CA PRO A 28 -3.75 2.30 -15.89
C PRO A 28 -4.89 1.32 -15.61
N LEU A 29 -4.80 0.59 -14.51
CA LEU A 29 -5.87 -0.28 -13.99
C LEU A 29 -6.33 0.26 -12.64
N ILE A 30 -7.65 0.33 -12.42
CA ILE A 30 -8.22 0.95 -11.22
C ILE A 30 -9.31 0.07 -10.64
N GLU A 31 -9.11 -0.36 -9.40
CA GLU A 31 -10.12 -1.06 -8.62
C GLU A 31 -11.29 -0.14 -8.27
N LYS A 32 -12.53 -0.64 -8.39
CA LYS A 32 -13.74 0.08 -7.99
C LYS A 32 -14.46 -0.64 -6.86
N ARG A 33 -15.07 0.12 -5.96
CA ARG A 33 -15.84 -0.40 -4.81
C ARG A 33 -16.98 -1.34 -5.23
N SER A 34 -17.59 -1.11 -6.38
CA SER A 34 -18.73 -1.88 -6.89
C SER A 34 -18.34 -3.08 -7.75
N MET A 35 -17.05 -3.40 -7.90
CA MET A 35 -16.62 -4.55 -8.72
C MET A 35 -17.04 -5.87 -8.08
N SER A 36 -17.58 -6.75 -8.91
CA SER A 36 -17.79 -8.15 -8.52
C SER A 36 -16.44 -8.86 -8.31
N SER A 37 -16.47 -10.07 -7.75
CA SER A 37 -15.23 -10.85 -7.60
C SER A 37 -14.63 -11.18 -8.97
N SER A 38 -15.45 -11.57 -9.94
CA SER A 38 -14.98 -11.89 -11.30
C SER A 38 -14.38 -10.68 -12.01
N ASP A 39 -14.98 -9.50 -11.88
CA ASP A 39 -14.44 -8.28 -12.52
C ASP A 39 -13.08 -7.92 -11.93
N ASN A 40 -12.91 -8.12 -10.62
CA ASN A 40 -11.65 -7.87 -9.95
C ASN A 40 -10.57 -8.88 -10.37
N ASP A 41 -10.94 -10.15 -10.54
CA ASP A 41 -10.02 -11.19 -10.99
C ASP A 41 -9.56 -10.92 -12.43
N GLN A 42 -10.48 -10.53 -13.33
CA GLN A 42 -10.14 -10.09 -14.68
C GLN A 42 -9.20 -8.87 -14.70
N LEU A 43 -9.43 -7.91 -13.80
CA LEU A 43 -8.57 -6.72 -13.68
C LEU A 43 -7.15 -7.08 -13.21
N VAL A 44 -7.02 -8.07 -12.33
CA VAL A 44 -5.70 -8.57 -11.88
C VAL A 44 -5.04 -9.40 -12.98
N GLU A 45 -5.79 -10.19 -13.73
CA GLU A 45 -5.30 -10.93 -14.89
C GLU A 45 -4.74 -9.98 -15.94
N GLN A 46 -5.50 -8.94 -16.31
CA GLN A 46 -5.02 -7.88 -17.21
C GLN A 46 -3.74 -7.22 -16.69
N TYR A 47 -3.65 -6.93 -15.39
CA TYR A 47 -2.43 -6.38 -14.79
C TYR A 47 -1.21 -7.27 -15.06
N LYS A 48 -1.36 -8.59 -14.89
CA LYS A 48 -0.31 -9.59 -15.12
C LYS A 48 0.00 -9.81 -16.60
N GLU A 49 -0.97 -9.67 -17.49
CA GLU A 49 -0.72 -9.73 -18.93
C GLU A 49 0.13 -8.54 -19.37
N TYR A 50 -0.23 -7.33 -18.95
CA TYR A 50 0.53 -6.12 -19.28
C TYR A 50 1.93 -6.11 -18.69
N SER A 51 2.20 -6.79 -17.57
CA SER A 51 3.57 -6.91 -17.04
C SER A 51 4.47 -7.79 -17.92
N ARG A 52 3.90 -8.65 -18.78
CA ARG A 52 4.65 -9.58 -19.64
C ARG A 52 4.82 -9.08 -21.08
N ILE A 53 3.89 -8.26 -21.58
CA ILE A 53 3.74 -7.98 -23.02
C ILE A 53 4.06 -6.51 -23.39
N SER A 54 4.06 -5.58 -22.42
CA SER A 54 4.26 -4.14 -22.68
C SER A 54 5.25 -3.49 -21.70
N ASP A 55 5.35 -2.15 -21.68
CA ASP A 55 6.11 -1.36 -20.67
C ASP A 55 5.53 -1.45 -19.22
N GLY A 56 4.72 -2.49 -18.97
CA GLY A 56 4.02 -2.73 -17.73
C GLY A 56 2.72 -1.95 -17.57
N SER A 57 2.08 -2.18 -16.43
CA SER A 57 0.85 -1.52 -16.02
C SER A 57 0.99 -0.94 -14.61
N VAL A 58 0.03 -0.10 -14.21
CA VAL A 58 -0.08 0.38 -12.84
C VAL A 58 -1.48 0.10 -12.33
N LEU A 59 -1.57 -0.80 -11.37
CA LEU A 59 -2.79 -1.09 -10.63
C LEU A 59 -2.96 -0.10 -9.46
N LEU A 60 -4.05 0.64 -9.44
CA LEU A 60 -4.49 1.47 -8.32
C LEU A 60 -5.61 0.74 -7.58
N GLY A 61 -5.31 0.25 -6.36
CA GLY A 61 -6.26 -0.47 -5.50
C GLY A 61 -6.35 0.15 -4.11
N VAL A 62 -7.05 -0.51 -3.19
CA VAL A 62 -7.13 -0.10 -1.77
C VAL A 62 -6.49 -1.13 -0.84
N CYS A 63 -5.88 -0.66 0.24
CA CYS A 63 -5.41 -1.52 1.33
C CYS A 63 -6.58 -2.15 2.08
N GLY A 64 -6.49 -3.43 2.41
CA GLY A 64 -7.61 -4.21 2.96
C GLY A 64 -8.70 -4.52 1.93
N GLY A 65 -8.44 -4.25 0.64
CA GLY A 65 -9.23 -4.73 -0.48
C GLY A 65 -8.70 -6.05 -1.01
N ARG A 66 -9.46 -6.68 -1.91
CA ARG A 66 -9.18 -8.01 -2.49
C ARG A 66 -7.76 -8.12 -3.05
N ASN A 67 -7.33 -7.07 -3.77
CA ASN A 67 -6.03 -7.02 -4.44
C ASN A 67 -4.83 -6.87 -3.49
N SER A 68 -5.06 -6.39 -2.26
CA SER A 68 -4.00 -6.20 -1.26
C SER A 68 -3.83 -7.40 -0.32
N GLU A 69 -4.80 -8.33 -0.30
CA GLU A 69 -4.84 -9.45 0.66
C GLU A 69 -4.76 -10.83 0.00
N GLY A 70 -5.40 -11.04 -1.17
CA GLY A 70 -5.60 -12.40 -1.72
C GLY A 70 -4.84 -12.72 -3.01
N GLN A 71 -4.19 -11.73 -3.64
CA GLN A 71 -3.63 -11.91 -4.97
C GLN A 71 -2.11 -12.03 -4.98
N ASP A 72 -1.66 -12.91 -5.87
CA ASP A 72 -0.29 -13.34 -5.97
C ASP A 72 0.40 -12.83 -7.25
N PHE A 73 1.52 -12.10 -7.09
CA PHE A 73 2.31 -11.51 -8.18
C PHE A 73 3.74 -12.09 -8.21
N PRO A 74 3.94 -13.33 -8.69
CA PRO A 74 5.26 -13.96 -8.73
C PRO A 74 6.24 -13.23 -9.66
N GLY A 75 7.53 -13.28 -9.28
CA GLY A 75 8.64 -12.83 -10.12
C GLY A 75 8.58 -11.34 -10.47
N ASP A 76 8.59 -11.03 -11.76
CA ASP A 76 8.68 -9.66 -12.28
C ASP A 76 7.30 -8.99 -12.47
N GLU A 77 6.20 -9.63 -12.05
CA GLU A 77 4.84 -9.10 -12.26
C GLU A 77 4.54 -7.85 -11.41
N MET A 78 5.23 -7.68 -10.28
CA MET A 78 5.10 -6.51 -9.43
C MET A 78 6.47 -6.06 -8.94
N ASN A 79 7.12 -5.16 -9.68
CA ASN A 79 8.41 -4.64 -9.25
C ASN A 79 8.29 -3.61 -8.14
N ALA A 80 7.20 -2.86 -8.05
CA ALA A 80 7.07 -1.82 -7.04
C ALA A 80 5.68 -1.82 -6.41
N VAL A 81 5.65 -1.55 -5.11
CA VAL A 81 4.40 -1.29 -4.37
C VAL A 81 4.50 0.06 -3.68
N MET A 82 3.42 0.84 -3.79
CA MET A 82 3.29 2.13 -3.14
C MET A 82 2.08 2.11 -2.22
N ILE A 83 2.27 2.45 -0.95
CA ILE A 83 1.21 2.60 0.04
C ILE A 83 0.88 4.08 0.15
N CYS A 84 -0.27 4.48 -0.40
CA CYS A 84 -0.72 5.87 -0.43
C CYS A 84 -1.55 6.17 0.82
N GLY A 85 -0.86 6.62 1.87
CA GLY A 85 -1.47 6.89 3.17
C GLY A 85 -1.58 5.67 4.09
N ILE A 86 -1.77 5.91 5.39
CA ILE A 86 -2.02 4.82 6.36
C ILE A 86 -3.48 4.36 6.27
N PRO A 87 -3.76 3.05 6.09
CA PRO A 87 -5.10 2.52 5.85
C PRO A 87 -5.91 2.36 7.15
N TYR A 88 -6.11 3.48 7.84
CA TYR A 88 -6.92 3.53 9.03
C TYR A 88 -8.38 3.17 8.74
N ALA A 89 -9.02 2.48 9.69
CA ALA A 89 -10.44 2.20 9.61
C ALA A 89 -11.27 3.51 9.66
N SER A 90 -12.47 3.49 9.08
CA SER A 90 -13.41 4.58 9.27
C SER A 90 -13.88 4.63 10.74
N PRO A 91 -14.07 5.83 11.32
CA PRO A 91 -14.62 5.96 12.66
C PRO A 91 -16.07 5.46 12.67
N THR A 92 -16.34 4.40 13.43
CA THR A 92 -17.66 3.82 13.61
C THR A 92 -17.96 3.64 15.09
N ASN A 93 -19.24 3.57 15.47
CA ASN A 93 -19.62 3.30 16.87
C ASN A 93 -19.04 1.96 17.37
N ARG A 94 -18.97 0.95 16.50
CA ARG A 94 -18.32 -0.33 16.80
C ARG A 94 -16.83 -0.16 17.10
N LEU A 95 -16.12 0.64 16.31
CA LEU A 95 -14.70 0.92 16.54
C LEU A 95 -14.49 1.70 17.84
N LYS A 96 -15.34 2.71 18.13
CA LYS A 96 -15.29 3.47 19.40
C LYS A 96 -15.45 2.53 20.59
N LYS A 97 -16.52 1.72 20.62
CA LYS A 97 -16.74 0.73 21.68
C LYS A 97 -15.58 -0.26 21.83
N LYS A 98 -14.92 -0.65 20.72
CA LYS A 98 -13.74 -1.52 20.76
C LYS A 98 -12.53 -0.83 21.39
N ILE A 99 -12.33 0.46 21.12
CA ILE A 99 -11.30 1.27 21.77
C ILE A 99 -11.61 1.37 23.26
N ASP A 100 -12.83 1.76 23.62
CA ASP A 100 -13.27 1.92 25.02
C ASP A 100 -13.10 0.62 25.81
N TYR A 101 -13.44 -0.52 25.21
CA TYR A 101 -13.25 -1.84 25.81
C TYR A 101 -11.77 -2.17 26.07
N TYR A 102 -10.87 -1.88 25.11
CA TYR A 102 -9.45 -2.10 25.35
C TYR A 102 -8.87 -1.14 26.38
N ASP A 103 -9.36 0.10 26.42
CA ASP A 103 -8.95 1.06 27.44
C ASP A 103 -9.48 0.65 28.83
N SER A 104 -10.63 -0.03 28.94
CA SER A 104 -11.15 -0.50 30.23
C SER A 104 -10.43 -1.72 30.80
N ILE A 105 -9.82 -2.57 29.95
CA ILE A 105 -9.11 -3.78 30.41
C ILE A 105 -7.61 -3.57 30.62
N ILE A 106 -7.04 -2.50 30.07
CA ILE A 106 -5.60 -2.18 30.20
C ILE A 106 -5.45 -1.03 31.18
N GLU A 107 -5.35 -1.38 32.46
CA GLU A 107 -5.15 -0.41 33.54
C GLU A 107 -3.85 0.38 33.36
N GLY A 108 -3.91 1.69 33.63
CA GLY A 108 -2.73 2.57 33.67
C GLY A 108 -2.24 3.14 32.33
N ASN A 109 -2.88 2.86 31.19
CA ASN A 109 -2.46 3.44 29.91
C ASN A 109 -3.65 3.74 28.97
N SER A 110 -4.25 4.93 29.16
CA SER A 110 -5.41 5.49 28.45
C SER A 110 -5.23 5.70 26.92
N SER A 111 -4.13 5.23 26.34
CA SER A 111 -3.86 5.27 24.89
C SER A 111 -3.77 3.89 24.25
N SER A 112 -3.91 2.82 25.03
CA SER A 112 -3.69 1.44 24.58
C SER A 112 -4.78 0.97 23.63
N GLY A 113 -6.04 1.32 23.88
CA GLY A 113 -7.16 0.95 23.04
C GLY A 113 -7.06 1.53 21.64
N ARG A 114 -6.62 2.79 21.50
CA ARG A 114 -6.35 3.38 20.18
C ARG A 114 -5.19 2.68 19.45
N ILE A 115 -4.14 2.25 20.16
CA ILE A 115 -3.05 1.50 19.52
C ILE A 115 -3.56 0.16 18.99
N LEU A 116 -4.24 -0.60 19.84
CA LEU A 116 -4.66 -1.97 19.58
C LEU A 116 -5.82 -2.07 18.58
N ALA A 117 -6.85 -1.25 18.71
CA ALA A 117 -8.03 -1.32 17.84
C ALA A 117 -7.87 -0.57 16.52
N TYR A 118 -7.00 0.45 16.47
CA TYR A 118 -6.96 1.38 15.34
C TYR A 118 -5.62 1.42 14.61
N ILE A 119 -4.51 1.59 15.34
CA ILE A 119 -3.20 1.77 14.71
C ILE A 119 -2.62 0.45 14.23
N ILE A 120 -2.54 -0.57 15.10
CA ILE A 120 -1.97 -1.87 14.75
C ILE A 120 -2.67 -2.50 13.53
N PRO A 121 -4.01 -2.59 13.47
CA PRO A 121 -4.69 -3.16 12.31
C PRO A 121 -4.38 -2.40 11.01
N ALA A 122 -4.26 -1.07 11.07
CA ALA A 122 -3.91 -0.27 9.90
C ALA A 122 -2.48 -0.56 9.42
N ILE A 123 -1.51 -0.65 10.32
CA ILE A 123 -0.12 -0.96 9.95
C ILE A 123 0.02 -2.41 9.48
N MET A 124 -0.74 -3.35 10.04
CA MET A 124 -0.76 -4.73 9.56
C MET A 124 -1.25 -4.82 8.11
N ARG A 125 -2.30 -4.08 7.73
CA ARG A 125 -2.75 -4.01 6.32
C ARG A 125 -1.66 -3.42 5.41
N ALA A 126 -0.97 -2.37 5.87
CA ALA A 126 0.14 -1.79 5.12
C ALA A 126 1.29 -2.81 4.95
N ASN A 127 1.68 -3.53 6.01
CA ASN A 127 2.70 -4.58 5.94
C ASN A 127 2.30 -5.70 4.97
N GLN A 128 1.04 -6.14 4.98
CA GLN A 128 0.54 -7.15 4.06
C GLN A 128 0.61 -6.69 2.59
N ALA A 129 0.26 -5.43 2.33
CA ALA A 129 0.38 -4.84 1.01
C ALA A 129 1.86 -4.70 0.58
N CYS A 130 2.75 -4.33 1.51
CA CYS A 130 4.19 -4.22 1.25
C CYS A 130 4.86 -5.57 0.92
N GLY A 131 4.33 -6.67 1.45
CA GLY A 131 4.86 -8.02 1.19
C GLY A 131 4.44 -8.62 -0.15
N ARG A 132 3.49 -8.02 -0.88
CA ARG A 132 2.97 -8.57 -2.15
C ARG A 132 4.02 -8.77 -3.25
N PRO A 133 4.98 -7.86 -3.42
CA PRO A 133 6.04 -8.01 -4.44
C PRO A 133 7.15 -8.99 -4.09
N ILE A 134 7.29 -9.40 -2.82
CA ILE A 134 8.46 -10.16 -2.34
C ILE A 134 8.00 -11.49 -1.76
N ARG A 135 8.17 -12.57 -2.53
CA ARG A 135 7.78 -13.95 -2.18
C ARG A 135 8.96 -14.89 -2.03
N THR A 136 9.95 -14.75 -2.90
CA THR A 136 11.15 -15.58 -2.96
C THR A 136 12.37 -14.79 -2.52
N LEU A 137 13.49 -15.48 -2.27
CA LEU A 137 14.76 -14.84 -1.92
C LEU A 137 15.37 -14.05 -3.09
N GLN A 138 14.90 -14.33 -4.31
CA GLN A 138 15.39 -13.73 -5.56
C GLN A 138 14.56 -12.51 -5.98
N ASP A 139 13.39 -12.33 -5.37
CA ASP A 139 12.48 -11.22 -5.69
C ASP A 139 13.10 -9.90 -5.25
N HIS A 140 13.01 -8.90 -6.14
CA HIS A 140 13.58 -7.58 -5.94
C HIS A 140 12.55 -6.53 -6.26
N ALA A 141 12.08 -5.82 -5.22
CA ALA A 141 11.01 -4.87 -5.37
C ALA A 141 11.17 -3.62 -4.52
N ALA A 142 10.77 -2.48 -5.08
CA ALA A 142 10.77 -1.19 -4.39
C ALA A 142 9.46 -1.01 -3.60
N ILE A 143 9.58 -0.72 -2.31
CA ILE A 143 8.45 -0.41 -1.44
C ILE A 143 8.44 1.08 -1.12
N ILE A 144 7.34 1.76 -1.43
CA ILE A 144 7.20 3.20 -1.26
C ILE A 144 6.09 3.47 -0.24
N LEU A 145 6.46 3.99 0.93
CA LEU A 145 5.52 4.40 1.98
C LEU A 145 5.21 5.89 1.84
N ALA A 146 4.17 6.24 1.09
CA ALA A 146 3.84 7.63 0.77
C ALA A 146 2.97 8.28 1.86
N ASP A 147 3.52 8.37 3.07
CA ASP A 147 2.93 9.13 4.18
C ASP A 147 4.01 9.48 5.22
N TYR A 148 4.11 10.76 5.61
CA TYR A 148 5.10 11.20 6.59
C TYR A 148 4.93 10.49 7.95
N ARG A 149 3.72 10.01 8.28
CA ARG A 149 3.42 9.36 9.56
C ARG A 149 4.17 8.04 9.74
N PHE A 150 4.57 7.37 8.65
CA PHE A 150 5.44 6.18 8.72
C PHE A 150 6.80 6.47 9.36
N LYS A 151 7.27 7.72 9.31
CA LYS A 151 8.51 8.16 9.98
C LYS A 151 8.35 8.25 11.51
N SER A 152 7.12 8.37 12.02
CA SER A 152 6.91 8.51 13.46
C SER A 152 7.36 7.26 14.21
N ARG A 153 8.04 7.41 15.34
CA ARG A 153 8.57 6.29 16.13
C ARG A 153 7.48 5.28 16.54
N ARG A 154 6.27 5.77 16.79
CA ARG A 154 5.10 4.95 17.18
C ARG A 154 4.64 4.04 16.04
N ILE A 155 4.67 4.51 14.80
CA ILE A 155 4.25 3.74 13.63
C ILE A 155 5.40 2.88 13.11
N ALA A 156 6.61 3.43 13.05
CA ALA A 156 7.79 2.70 12.58
C ALA A 156 7.98 1.40 13.36
N LYS A 157 7.83 1.41 14.69
CA LYS A 157 7.92 0.21 15.53
C LYS A 157 6.92 -0.91 15.19
N LEU A 158 5.85 -0.60 14.44
CA LEU A 158 4.82 -1.56 14.04
C LEU A 158 5.03 -2.09 12.61
N LEU A 159 5.97 -1.51 11.85
CA LEU A 159 6.38 -2.05 10.56
C LEU A 159 7.23 -3.31 10.76
N SER A 160 7.17 -4.21 9.79
CA SER A 160 8.01 -5.42 9.81
C SER A 160 9.49 -5.05 9.83
N SER A 161 10.29 -5.81 10.58
CA SER A 161 11.72 -5.54 10.79
C SER A 161 12.52 -5.48 9.48
N TRP A 162 12.17 -6.30 8.48
CA TRP A 162 12.81 -6.33 7.17
C TRP A 162 12.56 -5.04 6.35
N ILE A 163 11.39 -4.40 6.52
CA ILE A 163 11.10 -3.09 5.93
C ILE A 163 11.94 -2.03 6.62
N LEU A 164 11.96 -2.04 7.97
CA LEU A 164 12.69 -1.05 8.77
C LEU A 164 14.19 -1.05 8.53
N LYS A 165 14.80 -2.21 8.31
CA LYS A 165 16.24 -2.32 8.03
C LYS A 165 16.67 -1.55 6.78
N ASN A 166 15.77 -1.43 5.80
CA ASN A 166 16.08 -0.87 4.48
C ASN A 166 15.33 0.45 4.20
N ILE A 167 14.63 1.02 5.20
CA ILE A 167 13.82 2.21 4.99
C ILE A 167 14.69 3.46 4.87
N VAL A 168 14.48 4.24 3.81
CA VAL A 168 15.16 5.52 3.59
C VAL A 168 14.13 6.63 3.52
N ALA A 169 14.31 7.68 4.33
CA ALA A 169 13.45 8.85 4.29
C ALA A 169 13.88 9.77 3.14
N ILE A 170 13.01 9.90 2.13
CA ILE A 170 13.22 10.77 0.97
C ILE A 170 12.44 12.08 1.19
N ARG A 171 13.10 13.22 0.95
CA ARG A 171 12.42 14.53 1.00
C ARG A 171 11.49 14.69 -0.20
N ASP A 172 10.37 15.38 0.00
CA ASP A 172 9.46 15.72 -1.08
C ASP A 172 10.07 16.81 -1.98
N LYS A 173 10.88 16.37 -2.94
CA LYS A 173 11.47 17.21 -3.97
C LYS A 173 11.41 16.43 -5.28
N ARG A 174 10.93 17.10 -6.33
CA ARG A 174 10.80 16.54 -7.67
C ARG A 174 12.10 15.86 -8.11
N GLY A 175 11.99 14.62 -8.58
CA GLY A 175 13.10 13.82 -9.09
C GLY A 175 13.88 13.01 -8.04
N LEU A 176 13.83 13.34 -6.74
CA LEU A 176 14.60 12.59 -5.73
C LEU A 176 14.12 11.15 -5.57
N LEU A 177 12.80 10.94 -5.52
CA LEU A 177 12.22 9.60 -5.45
C LEU A 177 12.59 8.79 -6.71
N GLN A 178 12.49 9.41 -7.90
CA GLN A 178 12.84 8.77 -9.16
C GLN A 178 14.32 8.37 -9.20
N ALA A 179 15.23 9.24 -8.77
CA ALA A 179 16.65 8.94 -8.70
C ALA A 179 16.95 7.80 -7.72
N SER A 180 16.30 7.80 -6.55
CA SER A 180 16.46 6.75 -5.54
C SER A 180 16.00 5.39 -6.05
N ILE A 181 14.84 5.33 -6.71
CA ILE A 181 14.31 4.11 -7.33
C ILE A 181 15.22 3.64 -8.47
N ARG A 182 15.71 4.55 -9.33
CA ARG A 182 16.62 4.21 -10.42
C ARG A 182 17.90 3.58 -9.89
N ASN A 183 18.52 4.19 -8.89
CA ASN A 183 19.73 3.65 -8.26
C ASN A 183 19.46 2.27 -7.68
N PHE A 184 18.34 2.09 -6.97
CA PHE A 184 17.95 0.79 -6.40
C PHE A 184 17.93 -0.33 -7.45
N TYR A 185 17.34 -0.12 -8.63
CA TYR A 185 17.33 -1.14 -9.69
C TYR A 185 18.64 -1.25 -10.49
N GLN A 186 19.48 -0.21 -10.50
CA GLN A 186 20.79 -0.25 -11.15
C GLN A 186 21.85 -0.98 -10.33
N THR A 187 21.67 -1.06 -9.00
CA THR A 187 22.65 -1.70 -8.09
C THR A 187 22.44 -3.21 -7.99
N ARG A 188 21.73 -3.82 -8.95
CA ARG A 188 21.40 -5.24 -9.00
C ARG A 188 22.52 -6.05 -9.65
#